data_AF-A0A2R7IJE9-F1
#
_entry.id   AF-A0A2R7IJE9-F1
#
_cell.length_a   1.000
_cell.length_b   1.000
_cell.length_c   1.000
_cell.angle_alpha   90.00
_cell.angle_beta   90.00
_cell.angle_gamma   90.00
#
_symmetry.space_group_name_H-M   'P 1'
#
loop_
_entity.id
_entity.type
_entity.pdbx_description
1 polymer ?
#
loop_
_entity_poly.entity_id
_entity_poly.type
_entity_poly.pdbx_seq_one_letter_code
_entity_poly.pdbx_strand_id
1 'polypeptide(L)'
;MTGLTQRQILILVVFGISLWFGGALLIRAVEPLGALRGVGVPILYAAIIPGTYPFILLAQRMARLQPGQTLHAVAIATMSATLLDGIALMAYPALYGADRGGAGAAILWGGAVGLALALVMDRPKRR
;
A
#
# COMPACT_ATOMS: atom_id res chain seq x y z
N MET A 1 -4.61 -17.58 -17.77
CA MET A 1 -4.78 -16.43 -16.85
C MET A 1 -5.05 -15.22 -17.73
N THR A 2 -6.20 -14.54 -17.57
CA THR A 2 -6.47 -13.31 -18.32
C THR A 2 -5.63 -12.18 -17.74
N GLY A 3 -4.68 -11.66 -18.52
CA GLY A 3 -3.83 -10.54 -18.09
C GLY A 3 -4.62 -9.27 -17.81
N LEU A 4 -3.99 -8.34 -17.08
CA LEU A 4 -4.55 -7.01 -16.87
C LEU A 4 -4.47 -6.19 -18.16
N THR A 5 -5.50 -5.39 -18.43
CA THR A 5 -5.50 -4.44 -19.55
C THR A 5 -4.66 -3.21 -19.23
N GLN A 6 -4.17 -2.49 -20.25
CA GLN A 6 -3.42 -1.23 -20.05
C GLN A 6 -4.19 -0.20 -19.21
N ARG A 7 -5.51 -0.09 -19.43
CA ARG A 7 -6.38 0.79 -18.64
C ARG A 7 -6.38 0.40 -17.16
N GLN A 8 -6.45 -0.89 -16.86
CA GLN A 8 -6.39 -1.38 -15.49
C GLN A 8 -5.04 -1.08 -14.85
N ILE A 9 -3.95 -1.34 -15.57
CA ILE A 9 -2.59 -1.04 -15.11
C ILE A 9 -2.47 0.44 -14.76
N LEU A 10 -2.91 1.35 -15.65
CA LEU A 10 -2.85 2.80 -15.40
C LEU A 10 -3.65 3.21 -14.15
N ILE A 11 -4.87 2.68 -13.99
CA ILE A 11 -5.69 2.94 -12.79
C ILE A 11 -4.95 2.48 -11.53
N LEU A 12 -4.34 1.30 -11.56
CA LEU A 12 -3.64 0.72 -10.42
C LEU A 12 -2.34 1.45 -10.07
N VAL A 13 -1.62 1.96 -11.08
CA VAL A 13 -0.44 2.82 -10.88
C VAL A 13 -0.86 4.09 -10.16
N VAL A 14 -1.84 4.82 -10.70
CA VAL A 14 -2.34 6.08 -10.09
C VAL A 14 -2.88 5.81 -8.68
N PHE A 15 -3.58 4.69 -8.49
CA PHE A 15 -4.09 4.28 -7.19
C PHE A 15 -2.95 4.02 -6.18
N GLY A 16 -1.92 3.26 -6.58
CA GLY A 16 -0.75 2.99 -5.74
C GLY A 16 -0.01 4.27 -5.34
N ILE A 17 0.19 5.19 -6.28
CA ILE A 17 0.77 6.53 -6.03
C ILE A 17 -0.07 7.30 -5.00
N SER A 18 -1.40 7.27 -5.15
CA SER A 18 -2.31 8.01 -4.26
C SER A 18 -2.31 7.43 -2.84
N LEU A 19 -2.34 6.09 -2.72
CA LEU A 19 -2.25 5.41 -1.43
C LEU A 19 -0.92 5.64 -0.74
N TRP A 20 0.18 5.58 -1.49
CA TRP A 20 1.51 5.89 -0.99
C TRP A 20 1.55 7.28 -0.37
N PHE A 21 1.13 8.29 -1.13
CA PHE A 21 1.15 9.68 -0.67
C PHE A 21 0.28 9.88 0.57
N GLY A 22 -0.94 9.33 0.56
CA GLY A 22 -1.83 9.36 1.71
C GLY A 22 -1.25 8.64 2.94
N GLY A 23 -0.60 7.48 2.73
CA GLY A 23 0.07 6.72 3.78
C GLY A 23 1.24 7.46 4.41
N ALA A 24 2.11 8.07 3.59
CA ALA A 24 3.21 8.89 4.07
C ALA A 24 2.73 10.07 4.93
N LEU A 25 1.70 10.79 4.47
CA LEU A 25 1.10 11.88 5.22
C LEU A 25 0.42 11.42 6.51
N LEU A 26 -0.27 10.28 6.48
CA LEU A 26 -0.92 9.71 7.66
C LEU A 26 0.12 9.31 8.71
N ILE A 27 1.19 8.63 8.31
CA ILE A 27 2.29 8.25 9.20
C ILE A 27 2.91 9.49 9.85
N ARG A 28 3.20 10.52 9.04
CA ARG A 28 3.70 11.79 9.55
C ARG A 28 2.72 12.46 10.53
N ALA A 29 1.42 12.34 10.30
CA ALA A 29 0.41 12.92 11.20
C ALA A 29 0.31 12.17 12.54
N VAL A 30 0.55 10.84 12.56
CA VAL A 30 0.51 10.04 13.79
C VAL A 30 1.85 9.94 14.50
N GLU A 31 2.95 10.33 13.84
CA GLU A 31 4.29 10.35 14.45
C GLU A 31 4.33 11.15 15.78
N PRO A 32 3.79 12.39 15.89
CA PRO A 32 3.78 13.14 17.14
C PRO A 32 2.99 12.46 18.27
N LEU A 33 2.10 11.53 17.95
CA LEU A 33 1.33 10.73 18.91
C LEU A 33 2.14 9.55 19.46
N GLY A 34 3.40 9.39 19.04
CA GLY A 34 4.28 8.30 19.47
C GLY A 34 4.07 6.99 18.68
N ALA A 35 3.35 7.02 17.56
CA ALA A 35 3.02 5.81 16.78
C ALA A 35 4.25 5.06 16.24
N LEU A 36 5.39 5.74 16.11
CA LEU A 36 6.65 5.16 15.63
C LEU A 36 7.62 4.79 16.77
N ARG A 37 7.20 4.81 18.04
CA ARG A 37 8.08 4.55 19.19
C ARG A 37 7.43 3.65 20.23
N GLY A 38 8.26 2.84 20.91
CA GLY A 38 7.82 1.98 22.02
C GLY A 38 6.61 1.12 21.66
N VAL A 39 5.56 1.16 22.48
CA VAL A 39 4.31 0.41 22.28
C VAL A 39 3.48 0.90 21.08
N GLY A 40 3.73 2.12 20.59
CA GLY A 40 3.01 2.67 19.43
C GLY A 40 3.28 1.89 18.14
N VAL A 41 4.50 1.37 17.97
CA VAL A 41 4.91 0.61 16.76
C VAL A 41 4.04 -0.63 16.53
N PRO A 42 3.93 -1.58 17.48
CA PRO A 42 3.09 -2.76 17.27
C PRO A 42 1.61 -2.41 17.09
N ILE A 43 1.12 -1.35 17.74
CA ILE A 43 -0.26 -0.87 17.55
C ILE A 43 -0.46 -0.35 16.12
N LEU A 44 0.44 0.48 15.62
CA LEU A 44 0.41 0.99 14.25
C LEU A 44 0.45 -0.17 13.24
N TYR A 45 1.37 -1.12 13.43
CA TYR A 45 1.54 -2.26 12.53
C TYR A 45 0.30 -3.16 12.52
N ALA A 46 -0.31 -3.39 13.69
CA ALA A 46 -1.57 -4.11 13.79
C ALA A 46 -2.72 -3.37 13.11
N ALA A 47 -2.80 -2.04 13.26
CA ALA A 47 -3.85 -1.21 12.66
C ALA A 47 -3.75 -1.12 11.12
N ILE A 48 -2.54 -1.21 10.57
CA ILE A 48 -2.31 -1.22 9.12
C ILE A 48 -3.00 -2.43 8.47
N ILE A 49 -3.10 -3.58 9.14
CA ILE A 49 -3.75 -4.80 8.60
C ILE A 49 -5.22 -4.57 8.23
N PRO A 50 -6.13 -4.25 9.17
CA PRO A 50 -7.52 -3.95 8.84
C PRO A 50 -7.65 -2.66 8.01
N GLY A 51 -6.72 -1.71 8.17
CA GLY A 51 -6.68 -0.48 7.39
C GLY A 51 -6.41 -0.71 5.89
N THR A 52 -5.62 -1.72 5.54
CA THR A 52 -5.23 -2.01 4.15
C THR A 52 -6.33 -2.72 3.36
N TYR A 53 -7.09 -3.60 4.02
CA TYR A 53 -8.16 -4.39 3.41
C TYR A 53 -9.17 -3.59 2.55
N PRO A 54 -9.79 -2.49 3.03
CA PRO A 54 -10.76 -1.73 2.24
C PRO A 54 -10.16 -1.13 0.97
N PHE A 55 -8.86 -0.80 0.96
CA PHE A 55 -8.19 -0.27 -0.22
C PHE A 55 -7.99 -1.33 -1.30
N ILE A 56 -7.81 -2.61 -0.94
CA ILE A 56 -7.78 -3.70 -1.91
C ILE A 56 -9.15 -3.85 -2.58
N LEU A 57 -10.24 -3.80 -1.80
CA LEU A 57 -11.60 -3.83 -2.34
C LEU A 57 -11.89 -2.63 -3.25
N LEU A 58 -11.40 -1.45 -2.87
CA LEU A 58 -11.51 -0.25 -3.68
C LEU A 58 -10.76 -0.39 -5.01
N ALA A 59 -9.52 -0.91 -4.98
CA ALA A 59 -8.74 -1.18 -6.19
C ALA A 59 -9.47 -2.16 -7.13
N GLN A 60 -9.99 -3.26 -6.58
CA GLN A 60 -10.81 -4.23 -7.32
C GLN A 60 -12.00 -3.57 -8.02
N ARG A 61 -12.70 -2.69 -7.31
CA ARG A 61 -13.87 -1.97 -7.85
C ARG A 61 -13.49 -0.95 -8.91
N MET A 62 -12.46 -0.13 -8.67
CA MET A 62 -12.03 0.93 -9.59
C MET A 62 -11.48 0.36 -10.91
N ALA A 63 -10.64 -0.67 -10.82
CA ALA A 63 -10.07 -1.34 -12.00
C ALA A 63 -11.00 -2.41 -12.59
N ARG A 64 -12.17 -2.65 -11.99
CA ARG A 64 -13.14 -3.70 -12.40
C ARG A 64 -12.44 -5.05 -12.60
N LEU A 65 -11.67 -5.47 -11.59
CA LEU A 65 -10.85 -6.67 -11.66
C LEU A 65 -11.71 -7.94 -11.77
N GLN A 66 -11.25 -8.89 -12.55
CA GLN A 66 -11.83 -10.23 -12.63
C GLN A 66 -11.25 -11.13 -11.51
N PRO A 67 -11.94 -12.24 -11.16
CA PRO A 67 -11.39 -13.23 -10.25
C PRO A 67 -10.01 -13.73 -10.73
N GLY A 68 -9.02 -13.77 -9.83
CA GLY A 68 -7.64 -14.16 -10.14
C GLY A 68 -6.74 -13.02 -10.63
N GLN A 69 -7.17 -11.76 -10.54
CA GLN A 69 -6.36 -10.59 -10.91
C GLN A 69 -5.92 -9.73 -9.70
N THR A 70 -6.34 -10.09 -8.47
CA THR A 70 -6.17 -9.24 -7.29
C THR A 70 -4.71 -9.12 -6.91
N LEU A 71 -3.98 -10.24 -6.86
CA LEU A 71 -2.57 -10.23 -6.48
C LEU A 71 -1.73 -9.40 -7.46
N HIS A 72 -1.93 -9.62 -8.76
CA HIS A 72 -1.22 -8.86 -9.80
C HIS A 72 -1.55 -7.36 -9.71
N ALA A 73 -2.81 -7.03 -9.44
CA ALA A 73 -3.21 -5.64 -9.31
C ALA A 73 -2.57 -4.93 -8.11
N VAL A 74 -2.56 -5.58 -6.95
CA VAL A 74 -1.90 -5.05 -5.75
C VAL A 74 -0.40 -4.99 -5.92
N ALA A 75 0.22 -5.96 -6.61
CA ALA A 75 1.65 -5.89 -6.95
C ALA A 75 2.02 -4.65 -7.77
N ILE A 76 1.20 -4.28 -8.77
CA ILE A 76 1.42 -3.07 -9.57
C ILE A 76 1.29 -1.80 -8.71
N ALA A 77 0.26 -1.73 -7.87
CA ALA A 77 0.04 -0.60 -6.97
C ALA A 77 1.21 -0.46 -5.98
N THR A 78 1.64 -1.56 -5.34
CA THR A 78 2.77 -1.59 -4.41
C THR A 78 4.08 -1.25 -5.10
N MET A 79 4.35 -1.79 -6.30
CA MET A 79 5.55 -1.44 -7.08
C MET A 79 5.60 0.07 -7.34
N SER A 80 4.48 0.68 -7.75
CA SER A 80 4.39 2.12 -8.00
C SER A 80 4.65 2.94 -6.74
N ALA A 81 4.09 2.51 -5.60
CA ALA A 81 4.34 3.10 -4.29
C ALA A 81 5.82 3.01 -3.89
N THR A 82 6.45 1.84 -3.99
CA THR A 82 7.84 1.61 -3.61
C THR A 82 8.83 2.40 -4.48
N LEU A 83 8.55 2.57 -5.77
CA LEU A 83 9.36 3.44 -6.64
C LEU A 83 9.34 4.89 -6.18
N LEU A 84 8.16 5.40 -5.79
CA LEU A 84 8.04 6.75 -5.25
C LEU A 84 8.64 6.87 -3.84
N ASP A 85 8.53 5.84 -3.00
CA ASP A 85 9.23 5.80 -1.70
C ASP A 85 10.73 6.06 -1.88
N GLY A 86 11.37 5.34 -2.82
CA GLY A 86 12.81 5.49 -3.06
C GLY A 86 13.20 6.91 -3.46
N ILE A 87 12.43 7.54 -4.35
CA ILE A 87 12.64 8.92 -4.78
C ILE A 87 12.38 9.89 -3.62
N ALA A 88 11.29 9.71 -2.88
CA ALA A 88 10.86 10.64 -1.85
C ALA A 88 11.74 10.60 -0.60
N LEU A 89 12.18 9.41 -0.17
CA LEU A 89 13.12 9.28 0.95
C LEU A 89 14.46 9.98 0.66
N MET A 90 14.88 9.99 -0.61
CA MET A 90 16.12 10.63 -1.05
C MET A 90 15.95 12.15 -1.27
N ALA A 91 14.95 12.56 -2.05
CA ALA A 91 14.81 13.94 -2.53
C ALA A 91 13.84 14.79 -1.70
N TYR A 92 12.86 14.17 -1.02
CA TYR A 92 11.81 14.86 -0.27
C TYR A 92 11.64 14.28 1.15
N PRO A 93 12.72 14.18 1.95
CA PRO A 93 12.68 13.47 3.23
C PRO A 93 11.69 14.05 4.25
N ALA A 94 11.29 15.32 4.10
CA ALA A 94 10.29 15.98 4.93
C ALA A 94 8.89 15.34 4.84
N LEU A 95 8.61 14.55 3.80
CA LEU A 95 7.34 13.81 3.68
C LEU A 95 7.17 12.74 4.76
N TYR A 96 8.28 12.18 5.27
CA TYR A 96 8.27 11.06 6.22
C TYR A 96 8.31 11.47 7.68
N GLY A 97 8.37 12.78 7.96
CA GLY A 97 8.50 13.28 9.33
C GLY A 97 9.93 13.17 9.86
N ALA A 98 10.07 13.19 11.19
CA ALA A 98 11.38 13.22 11.83
C ALA A 98 12.06 11.84 11.84
N ASP A 99 11.30 10.78 12.16
CA ASP A 99 11.73 9.39 12.12
C ASP A 99 11.47 8.76 10.75
N ARG A 100 12.34 9.10 9.80
CA ARG A 100 12.27 8.61 8.42
C ARG A 100 12.39 7.09 8.32
N GLY A 101 13.19 6.49 9.21
CA GLY A 101 13.41 5.04 9.24
C GLY A 101 12.14 4.31 9.68
N GLY A 102 11.53 4.76 10.79
CA GLY A 102 10.26 4.21 11.26
C GLY A 102 9.13 4.42 10.26
N ALA A 103 9.05 5.60 9.63
CA ALA A 103 8.03 5.89 8.65
C ALA A 103 8.19 5.03 7.38
N GLY A 104 9.39 4.91 6.84
CA GLY A 104 9.67 4.04 5.69
C GLY A 104 9.38 2.57 6.01
N ALA A 105 9.75 2.09 7.20
CA ALA A 105 9.44 0.74 7.64
C ALA A 105 7.93 0.47 7.74
N ALA A 106 7.14 1.44 8.22
CA ALA A 106 5.69 1.34 8.30
C ALA A 106 5.02 1.29 6.90
N ILE A 107 5.52 2.06 5.92
CA ILE A 107 5.02 1.99 4.54
C ILE A 107 5.34 0.63 3.90
N LEU A 108 6.59 0.15 4.05
CA LEU A 108 6.99 -1.18 3.56
C LEU A 108 6.15 -2.29 4.19
N TRP A 109 5.87 -2.19 5.49
CA TRP A 109 4.96 -3.10 6.18
C TRP A 109 3.56 -3.07 5.56
N GLY A 110 2.98 -1.90 5.32
CA GLY A 110 1.68 -1.76 4.64
C GLY A 110 1.66 -2.36 3.24
N GLY A 111 2.71 -2.15 2.45
CA GLY A 111 2.87 -2.76 1.13
C GLY A 111 2.90 -4.29 1.20
N ALA A 112 3.65 -4.86 2.14
CA ALA A 112 3.75 -6.30 2.36
C ALA A 112 2.42 -6.91 2.84
N VAL A 113 1.74 -6.25 3.78
CA VAL A 113 0.40 -6.62 4.25
C VAL A 113 -0.60 -6.61 3.09
N GLY A 114 -0.56 -5.59 2.24
CA GLY A 114 -1.40 -5.51 1.05
C GLY A 114 -1.20 -6.70 0.12
N LEU A 115 0.05 -7.05 -0.16
CA LEU A 115 0.40 -8.23 -0.97
C LEU A 115 -0.08 -9.54 -0.33
N ALA A 116 0.12 -9.71 0.99
CA ALA A 116 -0.31 -10.91 1.71
C ALA A 116 -1.83 -11.08 1.71
N LEU A 117 -2.57 -9.99 1.97
CA LEU A 117 -4.04 -9.99 1.90
C LEU A 117 -4.51 -10.28 0.47
N ALA A 118 -3.89 -9.65 -0.53
CA ALA A 118 -4.20 -9.88 -1.93
C ALA A 118 -3.99 -11.34 -2.33
N LEU A 119 -2.91 -11.98 -1.86
CA LEU A 119 -2.65 -13.41 -2.09
C LEU A 119 -3.77 -14.29 -1.54
N VAL A 120 -4.29 -14.00 -0.34
CA VAL A 120 -5.41 -14.75 0.26
C VAL A 120 -6.73 -14.48 -0.47
N MET A 121 -6.92 -13.25 -0.94
CA MET A 121 -8.13 -12.82 -1.65
C MET A 121 -8.16 -13.26 -3.12
N ASP A 122 -7.00 -13.56 -3.71
CA ASP A 122 -6.91 -13.87 -5.14
C ASP A 122 -7.43 -15.27 -5.45
N ARG A 123 -8.74 -15.34 -5.69
CA ARG A 123 -9.42 -16.58 -6.01
C ARG A 123 -9.57 -16.71 -7.53
N PRO A 124 -8.89 -17.67 -8.18
CA PRO A 124 -9.14 -17.93 -9.59
C PRO A 124 -10.57 -18.43 -9.78
N LYS A 125 -11.17 -18.10 -10.91
CA LYS A 125 -12.50 -18.61 -11.30
C LYS A 125 -12.43 -20.14 -11.29
N ARG A 126 -13.09 -20.79 -10.31
CA ARG A 126 -13.23 -22.26 -10.29
C ARG A 126 -13.90 -22.67 -11.59
N ARG A 127 -13.24 -23.56 -12.34
CA ARG A 127 -13.76 -24.15 -13.57
C ARG A 127 -14.92 -25.08 -13.25
#